data_AF-A0A955JNJ1-F1
#
_entry.id   AF-A0A955JNJ1-F1
#
_cell.length_a   1.000
_cell.length_b   1.000
_cell.length_c   1.000
_cell.angle_alpha   90.00
_cell.angle_beta   90.00
_cell.angle_gamma   90.00
#
_symmetry.space_group_name_H-M   'P 1'
#
loop_
_entity.id
_entity.type
_entity.pdbx_description
1 polymer ?
#
loop_
_entity_poly.entity_id
_entity_poly.type
_entity_poly.pdbx_seq_one_letter_code
_entity_poly.pdbx_strand_id
1 'polypeptide(L)'
;PRADGSGGTIYTCTNGSGKYDGPGLMSYCRNTLTVYGSFIAKDVKFLRLAGSISTANAGDAYTASSAAEKFVYGPEAWLKTTNLSPQVGTYDSITSMPPVF
;
A
#
# COMPACT_ATOMS: atom_id res chain seq x y z
N PRO A 1 12.62 9.09 -0.34
CA PRO A 1 13.09 9.92 -1.48
C PRO A 1 14.55 10.34 -1.26
N ARG A 2 15.43 10.25 -2.27
CA ARG A 2 16.80 10.77 -2.13
C ARG A 2 16.74 12.30 -2.07
N ALA A 3 17.54 12.89 -1.18
CA ALA A 3 17.55 14.33 -0.92
C ALA A 3 17.99 15.17 -2.13
N ASP A 4 18.68 14.55 -3.10
CA ASP A 4 19.14 15.14 -4.36
C ASP A 4 18.03 15.23 -5.43
N GLY A 5 16.80 14.79 -5.13
CA GLY A 5 15.68 14.82 -6.08
C GLY A 5 15.75 13.81 -7.22
N SER A 6 16.86 13.06 -7.35
CA SER A 6 17.15 12.09 -8.43
C SER A 6 16.46 10.74 -8.24
N GLY A 7 15.80 10.53 -7.11
CA GLY A 7 15.04 9.32 -6.78
C GLY A 7 13.56 9.58 -6.52
N GLY A 8 12.86 8.52 -6.13
CA GLY A 8 11.44 8.59 -5.77
C GLY A 8 10.55 7.66 -6.58
N THR A 9 11.09 6.84 -7.49
CA THR A 9 10.33 5.72 -8.04
C THR A 9 10.62 4.45 -7.24
N ILE A 10 9.57 3.81 -6.74
CA ILE A 10 9.67 2.46 -6.16
C ILE A 10 9.25 1.45 -7.22
N TYR A 11 10.11 0.47 -7.48
CA TYR A 11 9.80 -0.72 -8.26
C TYR A 11 9.69 -1.90 -7.29
N THR A 12 8.52 -2.54 -7.22
CA THR A 12 8.30 -3.65 -6.27
C THR A 12 9.01 -4.96 -6.68
N CYS A 13 9.50 -5.02 -7.93
CA CYS A 13 10.38 -6.04 -8.44
C CYS A 13 11.34 -5.45 -9.48
N THR A 14 12.64 -5.75 -9.37
CA THR A 14 13.71 -5.18 -10.21
C THR A 14 14.89 -6.14 -10.32
N ASN A 15 15.67 -6.00 -11.39
CA ASN A 15 16.96 -6.69 -11.56
C ASN A 15 18.16 -5.92 -10.97
N GLY A 16 17.91 -4.83 -10.22
CA GLY A 16 18.95 -3.97 -9.64
C GLY A 16 19.34 -2.76 -10.50
N SER A 17 19.05 -2.79 -11.80
CA SER A 17 19.28 -1.68 -12.74
C SER A 17 17.99 -1.07 -13.29
N GLY A 18 16.88 -1.82 -13.25
CA GLY A 18 15.57 -1.38 -13.74
C GLY A 18 14.49 -2.45 -13.61
N LYS A 19 13.38 -2.28 -14.32
CA LYS A 19 12.33 -3.31 -14.39
C LYS A 19 12.80 -4.52 -15.22
N TYR A 20 12.32 -5.71 -14.86
CA TYR A 20 12.45 -6.87 -15.75
C TYR A 20 11.63 -6.67 -17.03
N ASP A 21 12.03 -7.34 -18.10
CA ASP A 21 11.23 -7.52 -19.31
C ASP A 21 10.08 -8.52 -19.05
N GLY A 22 9.18 -8.71 -20.02
CA GLY A 22 8.00 -9.57 -19.85
C GLY A 22 8.32 -10.99 -19.34
N PRO A 23 9.25 -11.72 -19.96
CA PRO A 23 9.67 -13.04 -19.50
C PRO A 23 10.37 -13.01 -18.12
N GLY A 24 11.20 -12.00 -17.86
CA GLY A 24 11.87 -11.84 -16.56
C GLY A 24 10.88 -11.56 -15.44
N LEU A 25 9.85 -10.76 -15.67
CA LEU A 25 8.74 -10.52 -14.73
C LEU A 25 8.07 -11.84 -14.33
N MET A 26 7.75 -12.69 -15.30
CA MET A 26 7.14 -14.00 -15.05
C MET A 26 8.08 -14.98 -14.35
N SER A 27 9.40 -14.79 -14.42
CA SER A 27 10.37 -15.72 -13.83
C SER A 27 10.77 -15.31 -12.42
N TYR A 28 10.95 -14.01 -12.19
CA TYR A 28 11.58 -13.48 -10.97
C TYR A 28 10.61 -12.73 -10.05
N CYS A 29 9.45 -12.30 -10.54
CA CYS A 29 8.54 -11.45 -9.78
C CYS A 29 7.26 -12.16 -9.33
N ARG A 30 7.24 -13.50 -9.30
CA ARG A 30 6.03 -14.31 -9.02
C ARG A 30 5.56 -14.30 -7.57
N ASN A 31 6.39 -13.80 -6.66
CA ASN A 31 6.14 -13.90 -5.23
C ASN A 31 5.38 -12.67 -4.74
N THR A 32 4.41 -12.85 -3.86
CA THR A 32 3.73 -11.73 -3.21
C THR A 32 4.71 -10.84 -2.44
N LEU A 33 4.58 -9.52 -2.57
CA LEU A 33 5.24 -8.56 -1.68
C LEU A 33 4.28 -8.18 -0.55
N THR A 34 4.70 -8.31 0.70
CA THR A 34 3.96 -7.76 1.85
C THR A 34 4.79 -6.66 2.49
N VAL A 35 4.23 -5.45 2.53
CA VAL A 35 4.80 -4.29 3.20
C VAL A 35 3.99 -4.04 4.47
N TYR A 36 4.65 -4.05 5.62
CA TYR A 36 4.07 -3.61 6.88
C TYR A 36 4.56 -2.19 7.16
N GLY A 37 3.64 -1.23 7.23
CA GLY A 37 3.96 0.19 7.45
C GLY A 37 3.64 1.09 6.25
N SER A 38 4.37 2.20 6.13
CA SER A 38 4.15 3.22 5.11
C SER A 38 5.39 3.41 4.22
N PHE A 39 5.18 3.83 2.98
CA PHE A 39 6.27 4.25 2.10
C PHE A 39 5.86 5.49 1.30
N ILE A 40 6.84 6.33 0.97
CA ILE A 40 6.63 7.59 0.25
C ILE A 40 7.51 7.60 -0.98
N ALA A 41 6.86 7.73 -2.14
CA ALA A 41 7.47 7.76 -3.46
C ALA A 41 6.77 8.81 -4.33
N LYS A 42 7.50 9.37 -5.30
CA LYS A 42 6.92 10.16 -6.38
C LYS A 42 6.13 9.28 -7.34
N ASP A 43 6.65 8.07 -7.60
CA ASP A 43 6.06 7.09 -8.49
C ASP A 43 6.18 5.69 -7.88
N VAL A 44 5.17 4.85 -8.10
CA VAL A 44 5.20 3.44 -7.71
C VAL A 44 4.88 2.60 -8.93
N LYS A 45 5.76 1.63 -9.23
CA LYS A 45 5.58 0.66 -10.30
C LYS A 45 5.37 -0.71 -9.67
N PHE A 46 4.11 -1.14 -9.70
CA PHE A 46 3.65 -2.43 -9.23
C PHE A 46 4.00 -3.51 -10.27
N LEU A 47 5.02 -4.31 -9.97
CA LEU A 47 5.68 -5.25 -10.89
C LEU A 47 5.76 -6.67 -10.31
N ARG A 48 4.95 -6.97 -9.30
CA ARG A 48 4.82 -8.33 -8.76
C ARG A 48 3.66 -9.05 -9.46
N LEU A 49 3.80 -10.34 -9.65
CA LEU A 49 2.83 -11.19 -10.33
C LEU A 49 2.43 -12.33 -9.41
N ALA A 50 1.37 -12.18 -8.63
CA ALA A 50 0.76 -13.30 -7.91
C ALA A 50 -0.75 -13.33 -8.17
N GLY A 51 -1.30 -14.54 -8.24
CA GLY A 51 -2.70 -14.76 -8.59
C GLY A 51 -3.03 -14.42 -10.05
N SER A 52 -4.32 -14.49 -10.37
CA SER A 52 -4.89 -14.05 -11.65
C SER A 52 -6.10 -13.15 -11.38
N ILE A 53 -6.30 -12.13 -12.23
CA ILE A 53 -7.53 -11.31 -12.20
C ILE A 53 -8.77 -12.19 -12.31
N SER A 54 -8.69 -13.28 -13.08
CA SER A 54 -9.80 -14.23 -13.24
C SER A 54 -10.17 -14.97 -11.96
N THR A 55 -9.33 -14.92 -10.93
CA THR A 55 -9.52 -15.59 -9.64
C THR A 55 -9.74 -14.61 -8.49
N ALA A 56 -9.78 -13.30 -8.77
CA ALA A 56 -9.96 -12.27 -7.75
C ALA A 56 -11.45 -12.11 -7.40
N ASN A 57 -11.78 -12.03 -6.11
CA ASN A 57 -13.14 -11.76 -5.66
C ASN A 57 -13.22 -10.42 -4.92
N ALA A 58 -14.37 -9.76 -5.03
CA ALA A 58 -14.68 -8.61 -4.19
C ALA A 58 -14.71 -9.06 -2.71
N GLY A 59 -13.89 -8.43 -1.88
CA GLY A 59 -13.77 -8.78 -0.46
C GLY A 59 -12.80 -9.93 -0.16
N ASP A 60 -11.90 -10.28 -1.08
CA ASP A 60 -10.80 -11.20 -0.78
C ASP A 60 -10.09 -10.77 0.52
N ALA A 61 -9.94 -11.72 1.45
CA ALA A 61 -9.31 -11.46 2.72
C ALA A 61 -7.86 -11.00 2.53
N TYR A 62 -7.37 -10.08 3.37
CA TYR A 62 -5.97 -9.61 3.31
C TYR A 62 -4.95 -10.76 3.51
N THR A 63 -5.39 -11.87 4.11
CA THR A 63 -4.61 -13.10 4.28
C THR A 63 -4.50 -13.93 3.00
N ALA A 64 -5.38 -13.73 2.01
CA ALA A 64 -5.42 -14.50 0.77
C ALA A 64 -4.09 -14.36 0.00
N SER A 65 -3.54 -15.48 -0.48
CA SER A 65 -2.27 -15.49 -1.23
C SER A 65 -2.41 -15.04 -2.69
N SER A 66 -3.60 -14.58 -3.10
CA SER A 66 -3.92 -14.17 -4.47
C SER A 66 -3.45 -12.76 -4.82
N ALA A 67 -3.19 -11.91 -3.82
CA ALA A 67 -2.69 -10.55 -4.08
C ALA A 67 -1.19 -10.59 -4.43
N ALA A 68 -0.83 -9.95 -5.55
CA ALA A 68 0.57 -9.72 -5.93
C ALA A 68 1.31 -8.84 -4.92
N GLU A 69 0.60 -7.88 -4.32
CA GLU A 69 1.18 -6.88 -3.43
C GLU A 69 0.19 -6.58 -2.31
N LYS A 70 0.68 -6.59 -1.07
CA LYS A 70 -0.08 -6.35 0.15
C LYS A 70 0.55 -5.20 0.90
N PHE A 71 -0.22 -4.15 1.09
CA PHE A 71 0.19 -2.98 1.87
C PHE A 71 -0.63 -2.98 3.16
N VAL A 72 -0.02 -3.43 4.23
CA VAL A 72 -0.62 -3.52 5.57
C VAL A 72 -0.17 -2.29 6.34
N TYR A 73 -0.96 -1.24 6.26
CA TYR A 73 -0.71 -0.01 6.99
C TYR A 73 -0.98 -0.23 8.49
N GLY A 74 -0.01 0.16 9.32
CA GLY A 74 -0.22 0.24 10.78
C GLY A 74 -1.17 1.39 11.15
N PRO A 75 -1.69 1.44 12.40
CA PRO A 75 -2.63 2.45 12.86
C PRO A 75 -2.02 3.86 13.05
N GLU A 76 -1.05 4.27 12.23
CA GLU A 76 -0.41 5.59 12.31
C GLU A 76 -1.37 6.74 11.94
N ALA A 77 -2.58 6.41 11.48
CA ALA A 77 -3.74 7.30 11.53
C ALA A 77 -4.98 6.51 11.97
N TRP A 78 -4.98 6.00 13.20
CA TRP A 78 -6.24 5.69 13.86
C TRP A 78 -6.91 7.02 14.22
N LEU A 79 -7.77 7.53 13.34
CA LEU A 79 -8.83 8.44 13.78
C LEU A 79 -9.60 7.65 14.82
N LYS A 80 -9.39 7.99 16.10
CA LYS A 80 -10.21 7.48 17.19
C LYS A 80 -11.66 7.72 16.76
N THR A 81 -12.39 6.64 16.48
CA THR A 81 -13.84 6.69 16.45
C THR A 81 -14.24 7.24 17.81
N THR A 82 -14.70 8.48 17.81
CA THR A 82 -15.21 9.08 19.04
C THR A 82 -16.44 8.25 19.39
N ASN A 83 -16.59 7.86 20.65
CA ASN A 83 -17.87 7.35 21.18
C ASN A 83 -18.91 8.49 21.25
N LEU A 84 -18.98 9.32 20.21
CA LEU A 84 -20.10 10.21 19.98
C LEU A 84 -21.18 9.31 19.39
N SER A 85 -22.16 8.95 20.20
CA SER A 85 -23.47 8.58 19.66
C SER A 85 -23.84 9.66 18.64
N PRO A 86 -24.04 9.33 17.36
CA PRO A 86 -24.25 10.33 16.33
C PRO A 86 -25.56 11.06 16.63
N GLN A 87 -25.47 12.19 17.33
CA GLN A 87 -26.57 13.13 17.35
C GLN A 87 -26.60 13.75 15.96
N VAL A 88 -27.71 13.53 15.27
CA VAL A 88 -27.94 13.97 13.89
C VAL A 88 -27.68 15.48 13.82
N GLY A 89 -26.62 15.85 13.10
CA GLY A 89 -26.17 17.23 12.94
C GLY A 89 -25.18 17.33 11.80
N THR A 90 -25.18 18.45 11.09
CA THR A 90 -24.21 18.76 10.03
C THR A 90 -22.88 19.19 10.66
N TYR A 91 -21.81 18.42 10.41
CA TYR A 91 -20.46 18.73 10.88
C TYR A 91 -19.62 19.21 9.69
N ASP A 92 -18.97 20.36 9.82
CA ASP A 92 -18.13 20.94 8.75
C ASP A 92 -16.67 20.43 8.81
N SER A 93 -16.19 20.05 10.00
CA SER A 93 -14.91 19.33 10.14
C SER A 93 -14.80 18.62 11.50
N ILE A 94 -13.98 17.57 11.53
CA ILE A 94 -13.54 16.90 12.76
C ILE A 94 -12.03 17.09 12.85
N THR A 95 -11.54 17.78 13.88
CA THR A 95 -10.11 17.97 14.11
C THR A 95 -9.70 17.16 15.34
N SER A 96 -8.66 16.33 15.19
CA SER A 96 -8.05 15.61 16.32
C SER A 96 -6.73 16.29 16.63
N MET A 97 -6.66 16.98 17.76
CA MET A 97 -5.40 17.59 18.21
C MET A 97 -4.47 16.49 18.76
N PRO A 98 -3.16 16.54 18.43
CA PRO A 98 -2.18 15.63 19.03
C PRO A 98 -2.10 15.86 20.56
N PRO A 99 -1.82 14.82 21.35
CA PRO A 99 -1.75 14.93 22.80
C PRO A 99 -0.64 15.91 23.19
N VAL A 100 -1.01 16.94 23.94
CA VAL A 100 -0.07 17.85 24.59
C VAL A 100 0.33 17.23 25.93
N PHE A 101 1.62 16.94 26.08
CA PHE A 101 2.24 16.72 27.40
C PHE A 101 2.84 18.03 27.88
#